data_AF-A0A1V5B1D4-F1
#
_entry.id   AF-A0A1V5B1D4-F1
#
_cell.length_a   1.000
_cell.length_b   1.000
_cell.length_c   1.000
_cell.angle_alpha   90.00
_cell.angle_beta   90.00
_cell.angle_gamma   90.00
#
_symmetry.space_group_name_H-M   'P 1'
#
loop_
_entity.id
_entity.type
_entity.pdbx_description
1 polymer ?
#
loop_
_entity_poly.entity_id
_entity_poly.type
_entity_poly.pdbx_seq_one_letter_code
_entity_poly.pdbx_strand_id
1 'polypeptide(L)'
;MRDLGSGHGWMMGGIIAVAIILSLIQLLPLAAAFPLHGGNGLVDATVYGEMKYEYGDGLYVDISASDSDVYDVELIDTDNKTYTGLSGPYRSVLHGFPTETASNGTIRDMLLFNVPKGTIIERLRIVPSHSDPFYINWTKVPEDASDNETLRIYGATFESNGMRWRQGNWNLDVNITNNANQTAEYNSSDFALVDQFGWVYPGAKGDAMKAIKGRESLRFDVKVPFVSEISRPMFVLFKDMKLDISAWSPCTIELL
;
A
#
# COMPACT_ATOMS: atom_id res chain seq x y z
N MET A 1 -66.51 26.52 -3.00
CA MET A 1 -65.18 26.64 -3.65
C MET A 1 -64.21 25.83 -2.81
N ARG A 2 -63.54 24.85 -3.43
CA ARG A 2 -62.56 23.99 -2.77
C ARG A 2 -61.22 24.72 -2.72
N ASP A 3 -60.65 24.85 -1.53
CA ASP A 3 -59.30 25.34 -1.36
C ASP A 3 -58.35 24.14 -1.47
N LEU A 4 -57.47 24.20 -2.47
CA LEU A 4 -56.43 23.22 -2.78
C LEU A 4 -55.10 23.95 -2.62
N GLY A 5 -54.24 23.49 -1.71
CA GLY A 5 -52.81 23.72 -1.86
C GLY A 5 -52.05 24.07 -0.59
N SER A 6 -51.60 23.05 0.15
CA SER A 6 -50.48 23.22 1.09
C SER A 6 -49.74 21.91 1.39
N GLY A 7 -49.58 21.03 0.39
CA GLY A 7 -49.04 19.68 0.59
C GLY A 7 -47.67 19.38 -0.02
N HIS A 8 -46.95 20.36 -0.58
CA HIS A 8 -45.76 20.09 -1.41
C HIS A 8 -44.42 20.61 -0.84
N GLY A 9 -44.42 21.37 0.26
CA GLY A 9 -43.18 21.95 0.82
C GLY A 9 -42.36 21.02 1.71
N TRP A 10 -43.01 20.05 2.37
CA TRP A 10 -42.37 19.27 3.45
C TRP A 10 -41.65 18.00 2.96
N MET A 11 -42.02 17.44 1.80
CA MET A 11 -41.33 16.27 1.23
C MET A 11 -40.05 16.64 0.49
N MET A 12 -39.97 17.80 -0.17
CA MET A 12 -38.74 18.21 -0.87
C MET A 12 -37.59 18.55 0.08
N GLY A 13 -37.87 19.16 1.23
CA GLY A 13 -36.84 19.50 2.22
C GLY A 13 -36.18 18.26 2.85
N GLY A 14 -36.96 17.20 3.11
CA GLY A 14 -36.45 15.94 3.63
C GLY A 14 -35.61 15.15 2.62
N ILE A 15 -35.99 15.16 1.34
CA ILE A 15 -35.23 14.49 0.27
C ILE A 15 -33.90 15.21 0.01
N ILE A 16 -33.88 16.54 0.03
CA ILE A 16 -32.65 17.33 -0.13
C ILE A 16 -31.70 17.13 1.07
N ALA A 17 -32.22 17.07 2.30
CA ALA A 17 -31.42 16.82 3.49
C ALA A 17 -30.78 15.42 3.49
N VAL A 18 -31.51 14.38 3.06
CA VAL A 18 -30.99 13.01 2.92
C VAL A 18 -29.94 12.93 1.80
N ALA A 19 -30.14 13.64 0.68
CA ALA A 19 -29.16 13.70 -0.41
C ALA A 19 -27.86 14.42 -0.02
N ILE A 20 -27.94 15.47 0.82
CA ILE A 20 -26.76 16.18 1.35
C ILE A 20 -26.00 15.32 2.38
N ILE A 21 -26.71 14.54 3.21
CA ILE A 21 -26.06 13.60 4.15
C ILE A 21 -25.40 12.43 3.39
N LEU A 22 -26.03 11.92 2.33
CA LEU A 22 -25.43 10.89 1.45
C LEU A 22 -24.21 11.39 0.66
N SER A 23 -24.18 12.68 0.27
CA SER A 23 -23.02 13.26 -0.41
C SER A 23 -21.89 13.66 0.54
N LEU A 24 -22.19 13.98 1.81
CA LEU A 24 -21.18 14.23 2.84
C LEU A 24 -20.47 12.96 3.34
N ILE A 25 -21.08 11.78 3.20
CA ILE A 25 -20.44 10.48 3.52
C ILE A 25 -19.38 10.10 2.46
N GLN A 26 -19.36 10.74 1.29
CA GLN A 26 -18.35 10.49 0.23
C GLN A 26 -17.03 11.27 0.42
N LEU A 27 -16.87 12.01 1.53
CA LEU A 27 -15.71 12.87 1.78
C LEU A 27 -14.83 12.42 2.96
N LEU A 28 -14.93 11.16 3.38
CA LEU A 28 -13.81 10.58 4.10
C LEU A 28 -12.81 10.14 3.04
N PRO A 29 -11.62 10.77 2.93
CA PRO A 29 -10.52 10.10 2.26
C PRO A 29 -10.30 8.82 3.06
N LEU A 30 -10.80 7.69 2.55
CA LEU A 30 -10.13 6.41 2.73
C LEU A 30 -8.68 6.75 2.44
N ALA A 31 -7.82 6.68 3.47
CA ALA A 31 -6.43 7.05 3.37
C ALA A 31 -5.85 6.29 2.18
N ALA A 32 -5.78 6.95 1.02
CA ALA A 32 -5.36 6.31 -0.20
C ALA A 32 -3.87 6.05 0.01
N ALA A 33 -3.57 4.79 0.22
CA ALA A 33 -2.23 4.33 0.44
C ALA A 33 -1.32 4.66 -0.75
N PHE A 34 -1.86 4.56 -1.96
CA PHE A 34 -1.28 5.03 -3.22
C PHE A 34 -2.43 5.34 -4.21
N PRO A 35 -2.23 6.20 -5.22
CA PRO A 35 -1.02 6.99 -5.42
C PRO A 35 -0.88 8.12 -4.38
N LEU A 36 0.37 8.43 -4.00
CA LEU A 36 0.72 9.58 -3.17
C LEU A 36 1.16 10.73 -4.05
N HIS A 37 0.67 11.94 -3.78
CA HIS A 37 0.98 13.12 -4.57
C HIS A 37 1.63 14.20 -3.72
N GLY A 38 2.55 14.95 -4.32
CA GLY A 38 3.06 16.19 -3.78
C GLY A 38 3.81 17.01 -4.82
N GLY A 39 4.09 18.26 -4.49
CA GLY A 39 4.79 19.17 -5.39
C GLY A 39 5.12 20.48 -4.70
N ASN A 40 5.94 21.29 -5.38
CA ASN A 40 6.34 22.62 -4.93
C ASN A 40 5.75 23.75 -5.80
N GLY A 41 4.81 23.43 -6.69
CA GLY A 41 4.21 24.37 -7.66
C GLY A 41 4.99 24.54 -8.96
N LEU A 42 6.19 23.95 -9.07
CA LEU A 42 7.00 23.88 -10.29
C LEU A 42 7.17 22.43 -10.76
N VAL A 43 7.40 21.52 -9.80
CA VAL A 43 7.52 20.09 -10.02
C VAL A 43 6.48 19.38 -9.18
N ASP A 44 5.75 18.47 -9.84
CA ASP A 44 4.82 17.54 -9.22
C ASP A 44 5.40 16.13 -9.30
N ALA A 45 5.24 15.37 -8.22
CA ALA A 45 5.62 13.97 -8.16
C ALA A 45 4.46 13.10 -7.67
N THR A 46 4.41 11.88 -8.20
CA THR A 46 3.41 10.86 -7.86
C THR A 46 4.10 9.54 -7.55
N VAL A 47 3.90 9.01 -6.34
CA VAL A 47 4.33 7.66 -5.96
C VAL A 47 3.16 6.72 -6.22
N TYR A 48 3.37 5.69 -7.04
CA TYR A 48 2.34 4.72 -7.43
C TYR A 48 2.30 3.48 -6.54
N GLY A 49 3.39 3.18 -5.84
CA GLY A 49 3.47 2.04 -4.95
C GLY A 49 4.90 1.68 -4.57
N GLU A 50 5.03 0.64 -3.75
CA GLU A 50 6.29 0.08 -3.32
C GLU A 50 6.29 -1.45 -3.41
N MET A 51 7.47 -2.05 -3.57
CA MET A 51 7.69 -3.50 -3.55
C MET A 51 8.97 -3.81 -2.79
N LYS A 52 9.01 -4.86 -1.96
CA LYS A 52 10.31 -5.26 -1.40
C LYS A 52 11.21 -5.85 -2.48
N TYR A 53 12.51 -5.64 -2.33
CA TYR A 53 13.51 -6.26 -3.18
C TYR A 53 13.60 -7.77 -2.91
N GLU A 54 13.53 -8.57 -3.97
CA GLU A 54 13.46 -10.04 -3.85
C GLU A 54 14.81 -10.71 -3.54
N TYR A 55 15.95 -10.02 -3.75
CA TYR A 55 17.30 -10.58 -3.56
C TYR A 55 18.04 -10.05 -2.31
N GLY A 56 17.37 -9.31 -1.41
CA GLY A 56 18.02 -8.81 -0.20
C GLY A 56 17.23 -7.73 0.52
N ASP A 57 17.93 -6.92 1.31
CA ASP A 57 17.37 -5.77 2.00
C ASP A 57 17.22 -4.60 1.03
N GLY A 58 15.99 -4.34 0.60
CA GLY A 58 15.70 -3.19 -0.25
C GLY A 58 14.23 -2.98 -0.52
N LEU A 59 13.93 -1.79 -1.03
CA LEU A 59 12.57 -1.35 -1.38
C LEU A 59 12.61 -0.72 -2.77
N TYR A 60 11.83 -1.28 -3.68
CA TYR A 60 11.47 -0.63 -4.93
C TYR A 60 10.35 0.36 -4.69
N VAL A 61 10.45 1.54 -5.28
CA VAL A 61 9.42 2.57 -5.28
C VAL A 61 9.14 2.98 -6.71
N ASP A 62 7.88 2.87 -7.12
CA ASP A 62 7.39 3.29 -8.42
C ASP A 62 6.94 4.74 -8.32
N ILE A 63 7.61 5.64 -9.02
CA ILE A 63 7.40 7.08 -8.90
C ILE A 63 7.45 7.75 -10.27
N SER A 64 6.71 8.84 -10.43
CA SER A 64 6.93 9.79 -11.50
C SER A 64 7.15 11.19 -10.98
N ALA A 65 7.91 11.99 -11.73
CA ALA A 65 8.04 13.42 -11.50
C ALA A 65 7.94 14.19 -12.81
N SER A 66 7.37 15.39 -12.77
CA SER A 66 7.29 16.30 -13.92
C SER A 66 8.62 17.00 -14.25
N ASP A 67 9.67 16.76 -13.47
CA ASP A 67 11.03 17.20 -13.79
C ASP A 67 11.60 16.30 -14.90
N SER A 68 11.72 16.85 -16.11
CA SER A 68 12.17 16.13 -17.30
C SER A 68 13.69 15.91 -17.37
N ASP A 69 14.46 16.57 -16.49
CA ASP A 69 15.91 16.47 -16.48
C ASP A 69 16.36 15.40 -15.50
N VAL A 70 16.34 15.72 -14.19
CA VAL A 70 16.86 14.89 -13.09
C VAL A 70 16.20 15.29 -11.77
N TYR A 71 15.84 14.32 -10.94
CA TYR A 71 15.47 14.53 -9.55
C TYR A 71 16.05 13.43 -8.66
N ASP A 72 16.45 13.78 -7.43
CA ASP A 72 16.79 12.80 -6.41
C ASP A 72 15.58 12.48 -5.54
N VAL A 73 15.56 11.26 -5.02
CA VAL A 73 14.57 10.80 -4.07
C VAL A 73 15.27 10.21 -2.85
N GLU A 74 14.81 10.63 -1.68
CA GLU A 74 15.23 10.10 -0.40
C GLU A 74 14.03 9.54 0.36
N LEU A 75 14.17 8.34 0.93
CA LEU A 75 13.22 7.81 1.90
C LEU A 75 13.65 8.22 3.30
N ILE A 76 12.68 8.60 4.12
CA ILE A 76 12.91 8.98 5.52
C ILE A 76 12.03 8.08 6.39
N ASP A 77 12.66 7.35 7.31
CA ASP A 77 11.95 6.49 8.27
C ASP A 77 11.44 7.25 9.51
N THR A 78 10.69 6.55 10.34
CA THR A 78 10.11 7.08 11.59
C THR A 78 11.14 7.54 12.61
N ASP A 79 12.41 7.14 12.47
CA ASP A 79 13.53 7.57 13.32
C ASP A 79 14.30 8.76 12.69
N ASN A 80 13.78 9.34 11.60
CA ASN A 80 14.41 10.39 10.78
C ASN A 80 15.73 9.96 10.13
N LYS A 81 15.95 8.67 9.88
CA LYS A 81 17.08 8.21 9.09
C LYS A 81 16.72 8.23 7.60
N THR A 82 17.67 8.70 6.82
CA THR A 82 17.52 8.90 5.37
C THR A 82 18.18 7.78 4.58
N TYR A 83 17.51 7.33 3.53
CA TYR A 83 17.99 6.33 2.57
C TYR A 83 17.90 6.90 1.16
N THR A 84 19.02 6.93 0.45
CA THR A 84 19.10 7.45 -0.92
C THR A 84 18.88 6.33 -1.93
N GLY A 85 18.14 6.61 -3.00
CA GLY A 85 17.93 5.64 -4.08
C GLY A 85 19.23 5.28 -4.80
N LEU A 86 19.38 4.01 -5.16
CA LEU A 86 20.46 3.54 -6.02
C LEU A 86 20.28 4.10 -7.43
N SER A 87 21.36 4.65 -7.97
CA SER A 87 21.42 5.11 -9.35
C SER A 87 21.29 3.92 -10.31
N GLY A 88 20.27 3.93 -11.18
CA GLY A 88 20.12 2.92 -12.22
C GLY A 88 21.20 3.04 -13.31
N PRO A 89 21.63 1.94 -13.95
CA PRO A 89 22.80 1.90 -14.82
C PRO A 89 22.61 2.55 -16.21
N TYR A 90 21.41 3.01 -16.56
CA TYR A 90 21.09 3.38 -17.95
C TYR A 90 21.15 4.87 -18.27
N ARG A 91 21.30 5.76 -17.29
CA ARG A 91 21.49 7.19 -17.55
C ARG A 91 22.45 7.77 -16.51
N SER A 92 23.58 8.30 -16.98
CA SER A 92 24.67 8.85 -16.16
C SER A 92 24.29 10.06 -15.29
N VAL A 93 23.01 10.45 -15.26
CA VAL A 93 22.50 11.65 -14.63
C VAL A 93 21.14 11.44 -13.96
N LEU A 94 20.50 10.26 -14.06
CA LEU A 94 19.16 10.02 -13.50
C LEU A 94 19.19 8.85 -12.52
N HIS A 95 18.62 9.04 -11.33
CA HIS A 95 18.60 8.06 -10.27
C HIS A 95 17.37 7.15 -10.43
N GLY A 96 17.45 6.07 -11.22
CA GLY A 96 16.34 5.09 -11.34
C GLY A 96 16.40 4.13 -12.55
N PHE A 97 15.56 3.09 -12.56
CA PHE A 97 15.28 2.29 -13.76
C PHE A 97 14.09 2.91 -14.50
N PRO A 98 14.30 3.58 -15.65
CA PRO A 98 13.22 4.25 -16.36
C PRO A 98 12.23 3.20 -16.85
N THR A 99 10.97 3.37 -16.47
CA THR A 99 9.90 2.46 -16.89
C THR A 99 9.23 3.02 -18.14
N GLU A 100 8.87 4.31 -18.14
CA GLU A 100 8.22 4.99 -19.28
C GLU A 100 8.45 6.50 -19.24
N THR A 101 8.27 7.17 -20.39
CA THR A 101 8.16 8.64 -20.47
C THR A 101 6.79 9.00 -21.02
N ALA A 102 6.00 9.74 -20.25
CA ALA A 102 4.68 10.17 -20.67
C ALA A 102 4.78 11.25 -21.76
N SER A 103 3.71 11.39 -22.56
CA SER A 103 3.65 12.35 -23.68
C SER A 103 3.86 13.82 -23.27
N ASN A 104 3.65 14.15 -22.01
CA ASN A 104 3.88 15.47 -21.42
C ASN A 104 5.32 15.67 -20.90
N GLY A 105 6.22 14.70 -21.11
CA GLY A 105 7.62 14.75 -20.65
C GLY A 105 7.86 14.25 -19.22
N THR A 106 6.81 13.89 -18.48
CA THR A 106 6.94 13.26 -17.16
C THR A 106 7.65 11.92 -17.28
N ILE A 107 8.63 11.69 -16.41
CA ILE A 107 9.39 10.44 -16.36
C ILE A 107 8.80 9.58 -15.24
N ARG A 108 8.58 8.29 -15.51
CA ARG A 108 8.24 7.27 -14.51
C ARG A 108 9.42 6.35 -14.31
N ASP A 109 9.89 6.26 -13.08
CA ASP A 109 11.06 5.49 -12.67
C ASP A 109 10.69 4.46 -11.60
N MET A 110 11.38 3.33 -11.66
CA MET A 110 11.42 2.36 -10.57
C MET A 110 12.73 2.55 -9.80
N LEU A 111 12.64 2.99 -8.55
CA LEU A 111 13.79 3.34 -7.71
C LEU A 111 14.07 2.24 -6.70
N LEU A 112 15.30 1.76 -6.61
CA LEU A 112 15.70 0.78 -5.59
C LEU A 112 16.42 1.48 -4.44
N PHE A 113 15.94 1.31 -3.21
CA PHE A 113 16.57 1.81 -2.00
C PHE A 113 17.12 0.65 -1.17
N ASN A 114 18.34 0.80 -0.63
CA ASN A 114 18.88 -0.14 0.34
C ASN A 114 18.35 0.20 1.74
N VAL A 115 17.28 -0.48 2.13
CA VAL A 115 16.58 -0.23 3.40
C VAL A 115 16.61 -1.51 4.26
N PRO A 116 17.07 -1.44 5.52
CA PRO A 116 17.10 -2.61 6.40
C PRO A 116 15.72 -3.26 6.58
N LYS A 117 15.67 -4.59 6.73
CA LYS A 117 14.42 -5.31 7.01
C LYS A 117 13.74 -4.75 8.27
N GLY A 118 12.43 -4.51 8.16
CA GLY A 118 11.60 -4.04 9.27
C GLY A 118 11.56 -2.52 9.43
N THR A 119 12.30 -1.76 8.62
CA THR A 119 12.18 -0.29 8.59
C THR A 119 10.76 0.13 8.21
N ILE A 120 10.28 1.23 8.81
CA ILE A 120 8.97 1.82 8.53
C ILE A 120 9.23 3.20 7.92
N ILE A 121 8.87 3.38 6.65
CA ILE A 121 9.04 4.66 5.96
C ILE A 121 7.91 5.61 6.35
N GLU A 122 8.24 6.86 6.67
CA GLU A 122 7.29 7.89 7.07
C GLU A 122 7.03 8.91 5.94
N ARG A 123 8.04 9.20 5.12
CA ARG A 123 7.93 10.19 4.03
C ARG A 123 9.02 10.03 2.99
N LEU A 124 8.78 10.61 1.82
CA LEU A 124 9.79 10.85 0.79
C LEU A 124 10.18 12.31 0.79
N ARG A 125 11.44 12.58 0.43
CA ARG A 125 11.92 13.90 0.01
C ARG A 125 12.30 13.83 -1.45
N ILE A 126 11.70 14.70 -2.24
CA ILE A 126 12.01 14.88 -3.66
C ILE A 126 12.91 16.11 -3.77
N VAL A 127 14.01 15.99 -4.50
CA VAL A 127 14.98 17.05 -4.76
C VAL A 127 15.06 17.26 -6.27
N PRO A 128 14.25 18.17 -6.84
CA PRO A 128 14.32 18.49 -8.26
C PRO A 128 15.60 19.25 -8.61
N SER A 129 16.00 19.24 -9.88
CA SER A 129 17.25 19.89 -10.32
C SER A 129 17.22 21.42 -10.24
N HIS A 130 16.04 22.01 -10.49
CA HIS A 130 15.89 23.45 -10.73
C HIS A 130 14.89 24.13 -9.79
N SER A 131 14.50 23.48 -8.70
CA SER A 131 13.53 24.04 -7.74
C SER A 131 13.73 23.51 -6.32
N ASP A 132 13.01 24.08 -5.35
CA ASP A 132 13.16 23.73 -3.94
C ASP A 132 12.69 22.29 -3.66
N PRO A 133 13.39 21.54 -2.78
CA PRO A 133 12.93 20.23 -2.34
C PRO A 133 11.55 20.27 -1.68
N PHE A 134 10.80 19.19 -1.80
CA PHE A 134 9.52 19.03 -1.12
C PHE A 134 9.35 17.62 -0.58
N TYR A 135 8.36 17.45 0.31
CA TYR A 135 8.08 16.18 0.97
C TYR A 135 6.74 15.62 0.53
N ILE A 136 6.69 14.29 0.39
CA ILE A 136 5.45 13.52 0.25
C ILE A 136 5.34 12.65 1.50
N ASN A 137 4.30 12.86 2.30
CA ASN A 137 4.06 12.01 3.47
C ASN A 137 3.64 10.61 3.00
N TRP A 138 4.28 9.59 3.56
CA TRP A 138 3.89 8.20 3.34
C TRP A 138 2.60 7.96 4.12
N THR A 139 1.52 7.61 3.42
CA THR A 139 0.25 7.34 4.09
C THR A 139 0.42 6.18 5.08
N LYS A 140 -0.31 6.22 6.19
CA LYS A 140 -0.32 5.14 7.17
C LYS A 140 -0.58 3.80 6.48
N VAL A 141 0.14 2.78 6.92
CA VAL A 141 -0.05 1.39 6.49
C VAL A 141 -1.51 0.94 6.67
N PRO A 142 -2.01 -0.02 5.87
CA PRO A 142 -3.34 -0.56 6.04
C PRO A 142 -3.45 -1.14 7.44
N GLU A 143 -4.50 -0.74 8.14
CA GLU A 143 -4.78 -1.15 9.51
C GLU A 143 -6.26 -1.50 9.64
N ASP A 144 -6.54 -2.60 10.32
CA ASP A 144 -7.86 -2.98 10.79
C ASP A 144 -7.74 -3.46 12.25
N ALA A 145 -8.79 -3.26 13.04
CA ALA A 145 -8.77 -3.55 14.47
C ALA A 145 -10.08 -4.19 14.92
N SER A 146 -9.94 -5.26 15.70
CA SER A 146 -10.97 -5.87 16.52
C SER A 146 -10.78 -5.48 17.99
N ASP A 147 -11.71 -5.90 18.86
CA ASP A 147 -11.60 -5.71 20.31
C ASP A 147 -10.30 -6.32 20.89
N ASN A 148 -9.83 -7.43 20.30
CA ASN A 148 -8.72 -8.21 20.83
C ASN A 148 -7.44 -8.07 20.01
N GLU A 149 -7.50 -7.62 18.76
CA GLU A 149 -6.34 -7.56 17.88
C GLU A 149 -6.33 -6.30 17.01
N THR A 150 -5.14 -5.82 16.68
CA THR A 150 -4.96 -4.85 15.59
C THR A 150 -3.99 -5.43 14.58
N LEU A 151 -4.41 -5.52 13.32
CA LEU A 151 -3.63 -6.00 12.20
C LEU A 151 -3.10 -4.82 11.37
N ARG A 152 -1.81 -4.82 11.07
CA ARG A 152 -1.16 -3.90 10.12
C ARG A 152 -0.40 -4.67 9.06
N ILE A 153 -0.36 -4.14 7.84
CA ILE A 153 0.42 -4.73 6.73
C ILE A 153 1.47 -3.73 6.24
N TYR A 154 2.72 -4.15 6.25
CA TYR A 154 3.87 -3.32 5.83
C TYR A 154 4.39 -3.68 4.43
N GLY A 155 3.68 -4.53 3.70
CA GLY A 155 4.00 -4.88 2.33
C GLY A 155 3.81 -6.36 2.03
N ALA A 156 3.96 -6.69 0.75
CA ALA A 156 3.81 -8.04 0.23
C ALA A 156 4.89 -8.33 -0.81
N THR A 157 5.38 -9.57 -0.85
CA THR A 157 6.24 -10.08 -1.93
C THR A 157 5.67 -11.33 -2.54
N PHE A 158 5.93 -11.51 -3.83
CA PHE A 158 5.55 -12.71 -4.54
C PHE A 158 6.80 -13.54 -4.85
N GLU A 159 6.80 -14.80 -4.41
CA GLU A 159 7.85 -15.78 -4.68
C GLU A 159 7.31 -16.83 -5.65
N SER A 160 7.76 -16.83 -6.91
CA SER A 160 7.33 -17.84 -7.89
C SER A 160 7.79 -19.25 -7.48
N ASN A 161 6.88 -20.23 -7.54
CA ASN A 161 7.21 -21.66 -7.29
C ASN A 161 7.86 -22.33 -8.53
N GLY A 162 8.35 -21.53 -9.48
CA GLY A 162 9.08 -21.98 -10.66
C GLY A 162 8.22 -22.15 -11.92
N MET A 163 8.90 -22.21 -13.06
CA MET A 163 8.35 -22.09 -14.42
C MET A 163 7.19 -23.03 -14.78
N ARG A 164 7.05 -24.18 -14.11
CA ARG A 164 6.09 -25.23 -14.52
C ARG A 164 4.64 -24.96 -14.11
N TRP A 165 4.39 -24.17 -13.07
CA TRP A 165 3.04 -24.05 -12.50
C TRP A 165 2.45 -22.65 -12.54
N ARG A 166 3.23 -21.62 -12.90
CA ARG A 166 2.81 -20.19 -12.93
C ARG A 166 1.99 -19.80 -11.69
N GLN A 167 2.46 -20.32 -10.56
CA GLN A 167 1.92 -20.14 -9.23
C GLN A 167 3.09 -19.84 -8.31
N GLY A 168 2.82 -19.14 -7.23
CA GLY A 168 3.81 -18.76 -6.25
C GLY A 168 3.21 -18.61 -4.87
N ASN A 169 4.02 -18.02 -4.00
CA ASN A 169 3.66 -17.72 -2.63
C ASN A 169 3.64 -16.21 -2.48
N TRP A 170 2.53 -15.68 -1.96
CA TRP A 170 2.54 -14.35 -1.39
C TRP A 170 3.11 -14.44 0.02
N ASN A 171 4.12 -13.63 0.32
CA ASN A 171 4.66 -13.44 1.66
C ASN A 171 4.27 -12.04 2.12
N LEU A 172 3.40 -11.97 3.14
CA LEU A 172 2.84 -10.73 3.66
C LEU A 172 3.60 -10.34 4.93
N ASP A 173 4.11 -9.13 5.00
CA ASP A 173 4.76 -8.60 6.21
C ASP A 173 3.70 -7.98 7.11
N VAL A 174 3.32 -8.71 8.16
CA VAL A 174 2.22 -8.33 9.05
C VAL A 174 2.72 -7.99 10.44
N ASN A 175 2.03 -7.08 11.11
CA ASN A 175 2.17 -6.89 12.56
C ASN A 175 0.82 -7.06 13.23
N ILE A 176 0.74 -7.96 14.19
CA ILE A 176 -0.41 -8.10 15.07
C ILE A 176 -0.08 -7.47 16.42
N THR A 177 -0.95 -6.59 16.88
CA THR A 177 -0.99 -6.13 18.28
C THR A 177 -2.07 -6.92 19.00
N ASN A 178 -1.72 -7.57 20.11
CA ASN A 178 -2.67 -8.26 20.97
C ASN A 178 -3.23 -7.26 22.00
N ASN A 179 -4.45 -6.80 21.76
CA ASN A 179 -5.16 -5.86 22.64
C ASN A 179 -5.77 -6.56 23.87
N ALA A 180 -5.78 -7.90 23.93
CA ALA A 180 -6.23 -8.62 25.10
C ALA A 180 -5.13 -8.68 26.19
N ASN A 181 -5.50 -9.16 27.38
CA ASN A 181 -4.56 -9.37 28.50
C ASN A 181 -3.90 -10.75 28.47
N GLN A 182 -4.47 -11.70 27.71
CA GLN A 182 -4.00 -13.06 27.61
C GLN A 182 -3.11 -13.25 26.39
N THR A 183 -2.16 -14.19 26.46
CA THR A 183 -1.36 -14.58 25.30
C THR A 183 -2.27 -15.18 24.22
N ALA A 184 -2.04 -14.78 22.98
CA ALA A 184 -2.66 -15.37 21.80
C ALA A 184 -1.58 -15.96 20.90
N GLU A 185 -1.93 -17.00 20.16
CA GLU A 185 -1.03 -17.70 19.26
C GLU A 185 -1.58 -17.67 17.84
N TYR A 186 -0.72 -17.33 16.87
CA TYR A 186 -1.09 -17.21 15.46
C TYR A 186 -0.05 -17.86 14.55
N ASN A 187 -0.47 -18.33 13.39
CA ASN A 187 0.41 -18.70 12.30
C ASN A 187 -0.21 -18.33 10.94
N SER A 188 0.44 -18.68 9.84
CA SER A 188 -0.05 -18.36 8.50
C SER A 188 -1.45 -18.93 8.22
N SER A 189 -1.84 -20.06 8.84
CA SER A 189 -3.15 -20.68 8.59
C SER A 189 -4.34 -19.91 9.17
N ASP A 190 -4.09 -18.92 10.04
CA ASP A 190 -5.12 -18.00 10.55
C ASP A 190 -5.47 -16.89 9.55
N PHE A 191 -4.77 -16.83 8.42
CA PHE A 191 -4.93 -15.80 7.39
C PHE A 191 -5.44 -16.40 6.08
N ALA A 192 -6.09 -15.55 5.28
CA ALA A 192 -6.34 -15.83 3.87
C ALA A 192 -6.16 -14.57 3.02
N LEU A 193 -5.75 -14.76 1.77
CA LEU A 193 -5.65 -13.71 0.76
C LEU A 193 -6.88 -13.76 -0.15
N VAL A 194 -7.43 -12.61 -0.49
CA VAL A 194 -8.48 -12.48 -1.50
C VAL A 194 -7.92 -11.72 -2.69
N ASP A 195 -8.09 -12.26 -3.90
CA ASP A 195 -7.60 -11.61 -5.12
C ASP A 195 -8.61 -10.66 -5.78
N GLN A 196 -8.22 -10.03 -6.89
CA GLN A 196 -9.05 -9.10 -7.67
C GLN A 196 -10.30 -9.73 -8.28
N PHE A 197 -10.36 -11.05 -8.34
CA PHE A 197 -11.51 -11.80 -8.85
C PHE A 197 -12.39 -12.35 -7.70
N GLY A 198 -11.99 -12.13 -6.44
CA GLY A 198 -12.71 -12.59 -5.26
C GLY A 198 -12.38 -14.02 -4.83
N TRP A 199 -11.35 -14.66 -5.40
CA TRP A 199 -10.90 -15.98 -4.96
C TRP A 199 -10.16 -15.89 -3.63
N VAL A 200 -10.42 -16.85 -2.74
CA VAL A 200 -9.83 -16.92 -1.41
C VAL A 200 -8.76 -18.00 -1.36
N TYR A 201 -7.55 -17.61 -0.95
CA TYR A 201 -6.38 -18.48 -0.83
C TYR A 201 -6.01 -18.59 0.65
N PRO A 202 -6.10 -19.77 1.27
CA PRO A 202 -5.75 -19.95 2.67
C PRO A 202 -4.24 -19.85 2.86
N GLY A 203 -3.81 -19.31 3.99
CA GLY A 203 -2.40 -19.29 4.35
C GLY A 203 -1.83 -20.69 4.63
N ALA A 204 -0.50 -20.77 4.67
CA ALA A 204 0.24 -22.01 4.76
C ALA A 204 -0.09 -22.79 6.03
N LYS A 205 -0.26 -24.10 5.89
CA LYS A 205 -0.48 -25.03 7.01
C LYS A 205 0.85 -25.57 7.51
N GLY A 206 0.92 -25.81 8.82
CA GLY A 206 2.08 -26.45 9.45
C GLY A 206 3.17 -25.48 9.92
N ASP A 207 2.97 -24.17 9.74
CA ASP A 207 3.87 -23.16 10.28
C ASP A 207 3.80 -23.13 11.83
N ALA A 208 4.96 -22.90 12.45
CA ALA A 208 5.07 -22.80 13.90
C ALA A 208 4.24 -21.63 14.44
N MET A 209 3.51 -21.88 15.52
CA MET A 209 2.74 -20.85 16.22
C MET A 209 3.65 -19.73 16.74
N LYS A 210 3.16 -18.50 16.60
CA LYS A 210 3.77 -17.27 17.09
C LYS A 210 2.95 -16.78 18.28
N ALA A 211 3.51 -16.91 19.47
CA ALA A 211 2.88 -16.42 20.69
C ALA A 211 3.11 -14.91 20.86
N ILE A 212 2.01 -14.16 21.04
CA ILE A 212 2.01 -12.72 21.31
C ILE A 212 1.36 -12.53 22.68
N LYS A 213 2.14 -12.09 23.66
CA LYS A 213 1.60 -11.83 25.01
C LYS A 213 0.56 -10.71 24.96
N GLY A 214 -0.30 -10.69 25.96
CA GLY A 214 -1.27 -9.61 26.09
C GLY A 214 -0.59 -8.24 26.13
N ARG A 215 -1.16 -7.27 25.43
CA ARG A 215 -0.64 -5.90 25.27
C ARG A 215 0.69 -5.77 24.52
N GLU A 216 1.18 -6.85 23.92
CA GLU A 216 2.38 -6.82 23.07
C GLU A 216 2.01 -6.88 21.59
N SER A 217 2.98 -6.55 20.73
CA SER A 217 2.87 -6.69 19.29
C SER A 217 4.01 -7.54 18.73
N LEU A 218 3.72 -8.26 17.65
CA LEU A 218 4.73 -9.03 16.93
C LEU A 218 4.56 -8.84 15.43
N ARG A 219 5.68 -8.53 14.77
CA ARG A 219 5.80 -8.45 13.31
C ARG A 219 6.43 -9.74 12.76
N PHE A 220 5.81 -10.35 11.76
CA PHE A 220 6.26 -11.59 11.14
C PHE A 220 5.71 -11.75 9.72
N ASP A 221 6.32 -12.65 8.96
CA ASP A 221 5.90 -12.96 7.59
C ASP A 221 4.78 -14.03 7.60
N VAL A 222 3.69 -13.77 6.90
CA VAL A 222 2.57 -14.70 6.64
C VAL A 222 2.67 -15.22 5.23
N LYS A 223 2.72 -16.54 5.07
CA LYS A 223 2.85 -17.19 3.75
C LYS A 223 1.49 -17.66 3.23
N VAL A 224 1.15 -17.29 2.01
CA VAL A 224 -0.05 -17.75 1.28
C VAL A 224 0.37 -18.47 -0.01
N PRO A 225 0.33 -19.81 -0.05
CA PRO A 225 0.85 -20.59 -1.17
C PRO A 225 -0.19 -20.80 -2.30
N PHE A 226 0.30 -21.28 -3.44
CA PHE A 226 -0.50 -21.70 -4.60
C PHE A 226 -1.37 -20.59 -5.22
N VAL A 227 -0.89 -19.35 -5.14
CA VAL A 227 -1.56 -18.20 -5.75
C VAL A 227 -1.04 -18.02 -7.18
N SER A 228 -1.92 -17.75 -8.13
CA SER A 228 -1.50 -17.51 -9.52
C SER A 228 -0.66 -16.24 -9.62
N GLU A 229 0.33 -16.23 -10.51
CA GLU A 229 1.17 -15.06 -10.82
C GLU A 229 0.36 -13.84 -11.29
N ILE A 230 -0.85 -14.04 -11.83
CA ILE A 230 -1.73 -12.95 -12.28
C ILE A 230 -2.76 -12.54 -11.20
N SER A 231 -2.85 -13.26 -10.09
CA SER A 231 -3.77 -12.94 -8.99
C SER A 231 -3.16 -11.84 -8.12
N ARG A 232 -3.81 -10.67 -8.14
CA ARG A 232 -3.46 -9.47 -7.41
C ARG A 232 -4.14 -9.50 -6.04
N PRO A 233 -3.40 -9.39 -4.93
CA PRO A 233 -3.98 -9.20 -3.61
C PRO A 233 -4.92 -7.99 -3.57
N MET A 234 -6.12 -8.18 -3.03
CA MET A 234 -7.06 -7.10 -2.73
C MET A 234 -7.32 -7.00 -1.25
N PHE A 235 -7.53 -8.14 -0.60
CA PHE A 235 -7.82 -8.18 0.83
C PHE A 235 -7.01 -9.25 1.54
N VAL A 236 -6.74 -9.00 2.81
CA VAL A 236 -6.31 -10.02 3.77
C VAL A 236 -7.44 -10.24 4.77
N LEU A 237 -7.81 -11.50 4.93
CA LEU A 237 -8.76 -11.96 5.92
C LEU A 237 -7.98 -12.47 7.13
N PHE A 238 -8.37 -12.02 8.31
CA PHE A 238 -7.81 -12.49 9.57
C PHE A 238 -8.89 -12.40 10.63
N LYS A 239 -9.36 -13.54 11.14
CA LYS A 239 -10.54 -13.62 12.01
C LYS A 239 -11.74 -12.89 11.37
N ASP A 240 -12.31 -11.91 12.08
CA ASP A 240 -13.45 -11.10 11.63
C ASP A 240 -13.02 -9.84 10.85
N MET A 241 -11.71 -9.63 10.66
CA MET A 241 -11.16 -8.49 9.93
C MET A 241 -11.06 -8.78 8.43
N LYS A 242 -11.29 -7.73 7.63
CA LYS A 242 -11.12 -7.73 6.18
C LYS A 242 -10.36 -6.46 5.79
N LEU A 243 -9.04 -6.60 5.70
CA LEU A 243 -8.15 -5.49 5.45
C LEU A 243 -7.91 -5.30 3.95
N ASP A 244 -8.18 -4.10 3.42
CA ASP A 244 -7.87 -3.74 2.03
C ASP A 244 -6.37 -3.45 1.88
N ILE A 245 -5.72 -4.18 0.97
CA ILE A 245 -4.31 -4.04 0.64
C ILE A 245 -4.06 -3.81 -0.85
N SER A 246 -5.10 -3.49 -1.61
CA SER A 246 -5.04 -3.37 -3.07
C SER A 246 -4.00 -2.36 -3.57
N ALA A 247 -3.73 -1.33 -2.77
CA ALA A 247 -2.70 -0.32 -3.06
C ALA A 247 -1.27 -0.74 -2.65
N TRP A 248 -1.11 -1.76 -1.80
CA TRP A 248 0.20 -2.20 -1.26
C TRP A 248 0.71 -3.51 -1.87
N SER A 249 0.01 -4.05 -2.86
CA SER A 249 0.44 -5.21 -3.63
C SER A 249 0.76 -4.78 -5.06
N PRO A 250 2.02 -4.39 -5.35
CA PRO A 250 2.41 -4.04 -6.70
C PRO A 250 2.30 -5.28 -7.58
N CYS A 251 1.79 -5.05 -8.79
CA CYS A 251 1.61 -6.09 -9.78
C CYS A 251 2.74 -5.97 -10.80
N THR A 252 3.70 -6.89 -10.79
CA THR A 252 4.61 -7.06 -11.93
C THR A 252 4.01 -8.12 -12.84
N ILE A 253 3.20 -7.69 -13.82
CA ILE A 253 2.91 -8.52 -14.99
C ILE A 253 3.90 -8.07 -16.06
N GLU A 254 4.98 -8.82 -16.26
CA GLU A 254 5.73 -8.74 -17.51
C GLU A 254 4.82 -9.31 -18.61
N LEU A 255 4.24 -8.41 -19.43
CA LEU A 255 3.60 -8.80 -20.69
C LEU A 255 4.70 -8.99 -21.73
N LEU A 256 4.79 -10.20 -22.31
CA LEU A 256 5.48 -10.48 -23.56
C LEU A 256 4.53 -10.28 -24.74
#